data_AF-A0A6P7EY36-F1
#
_entry.id   AF-A0A6P7EY36-F1
#
_cell.length_a   1.000
_cell.length_b   1.000
_cell.length_c   1.000
_cell.angle_alpha   90.00
_cell.angle_beta   90.00
_cell.angle_gamma   90.00
#
_symmetry.space_group_name_H-M   'P 1'
#
loop_
_entity.id
_entity.type
_entity.pdbx_description
1 polymer ?
#
loop_
_entity_poly.entity_id
_entity_poly.type
_entity_poly.pdbx_seq_one_letter_code
_entity_poly.pdbx_strand_id
1 'polypeptide(L)'
;MSLKRSLSDGASSQSPAKMIRRDLTRIVSPYPDYLRRLISARNLLRFEMDATIDKNKLKVKGVELRILSSAVEIELRYFNEKLRHRGHKMLMPVKNNLPKFLHMAFEENVKQRMIHKLSGNKLALVKFEATKRVIPKLIEINEEKNRTLQSEKIRNMLK
;
A
#
# COMPACT_ATOMS: atom_id res chain seq x y z
N MET A 1 -9.72 30.32 53.29
CA MET A 1 -10.76 30.98 52.46
C MET A 1 -10.14 31.44 51.14
N SER A 2 -10.87 31.20 50.05
CA SER A 2 -10.84 31.82 48.71
C SER A 2 -9.68 31.60 47.74
N LEU A 3 -10.04 30.96 46.63
CA LEU A 3 -9.37 30.74 45.35
C LEU A 3 -8.87 32.02 44.66
N LYS A 4 -7.71 31.96 43.98
CA LYS A 4 -7.59 32.37 42.57
C LYS A 4 -6.61 31.47 41.81
N ARG A 5 -7.13 30.91 40.72
CA ARG A 5 -6.46 30.11 39.67
C ARG A 5 -5.54 31.01 38.85
N SER A 6 -4.34 30.53 38.51
CA SER A 6 -3.66 30.89 37.26
C SER A 6 -3.43 29.61 36.46
N LEU A 7 -4.21 29.48 35.40
CA LEU A 7 -4.09 28.47 34.35
C LEU A 7 -2.73 28.69 33.66
N SER A 8 -1.83 27.72 33.73
CA SER A 8 -0.70 27.64 32.80
C SER A 8 -1.09 26.78 31.62
N ASP A 9 -1.73 27.42 30.63
CA ASP A 9 -1.75 26.92 29.26
C ASP A 9 -0.33 27.02 28.69
N GLY A 10 0.26 25.87 28.42
CA GLY A 10 1.56 25.72 27.78
C GLY A 10 1.56 24.46 26.96
N ALA A 11 0.61 24.36 26.02
CA ALA A 11 0.59 23.36 24.97
C ALA A 11 1.87 23.45 24.14
N SER A 12 2.89 22.68 24.52
CA SER A 12 4.06 22.45 23.67
C SER A 12 3.68 21.45 22.59
N SER A 13 3.30 22.02 21.44
CA SER A 13 3.11 21.38 20.15
C SER A 13 4.17 20.30 19.87
N GLN A 14 3.81 19.03 20.07
CA GLN A 14 4.51 17.95 19.39
C GLN A 14 4.19 18.07 17.91
N SER A 15 5.12 18.70 17.17
CA SER A 15 5.13 18.67 15.72
C SER A 15 5.06 17.21 15.24
N PRO A 16 4.29 16.90 14.17
CA PRO A 16 4.16 15.53 13.71
C PRO A 16 5.55 15.02 13.33
N ALA A 17 5.91 13.88 13.92
CA ALA A 17 7.17 13.19 13.67
C ALA A 17 7.39 13.12 12.14
N LYS A 18 8.47 13.75 11.67
CA LYS A 18 8.94 13.65 10.29
C LYS A 18 9.07 12.17 9.97
N MET A 19 8.13 11.68 9.16
CA MET A 19 8.13 10.34 8.61
C MET A 19 9.48 10.15 7.91
N ILE A 20 10.37 9.35 8.52
CA ILE A 20 11.68 9.02 7.94
C ILE A 20 11.38 8.37 6.59
N ARG A 21 11.66 9.12 5.51
CA ARG A 21 11.75 8.58 4.15
C ARG A 21 12.95 7.64 4.15
N ARG A 22 12.76 6.40 4.59
CA ARG A 22 13.77 5.36 4.46
C ARG A 22 13.90 5.09 2.96
N ASP A 23 15.05 5.44 2.41
CA ASP A 23 15.49 5.01 1.09
C ASP A 23 15.36 3.49 0.98
N LEU A 24 14.27 3.05 0.37
CA LEU A 24 14.00 1.66 0.00
C LEU A 24 14.82 1.23 -1.24
N THR A 25 15.81 2.03 -1.64
CA THR A 25 16.61 1.87 -2.86
C THR A 25 17.79 0.91 -2.73
N ARG A 26 18.03 0.30 -1.56
CA ARG A 26 18.98 -0.82 -1.47
C ARG A 26 18.32 -2.09 -2.04
N ILE A 27 18.27 -2.14 -3.36
CA ILE A 27 17.74 -3.25 -4.16
C ILE A 27 18.66 -4.45 -3.94
N VAL A 28 18.24 -5.39 -3.10
CA VAL A 28 18.81 -6.73 -3.07
C VAL A 28 18.16 -7.49 -4.21
N SER A 29 18.83 -7.50 -5.37
CA SER A 29 18.45 -8.36 -6.50
C SER A 29 18.89 -9.80 -6.20
N PRO A 30 18.06 -10.83 -6.49
CA PRO A 30 16.80 -10.73 -7.22
C PRO A 30 15.56 -10.77 -6.31
N TYR A 31 14.63 -9.83 -6.53
CA TYR A 31 13.25 -9.91 -6.02
C TYR A 31 12.48 -11.07 -6.67
N PRO A 32 11.48 -11.67 -5.99
CA PRO A 32 10.56 -12.64 -6.61
C PRO A 32 9.76 -12.03 -7.77
N ASP A 33 9.30 -12.86 -8.69
CA ASP A 33 8.57 -12.43 -9.90
C ASP A 33 7.33 -11.58 -9.61
N TYR A 34 6.50 -11.98 -8.65
CA TYR A 34 5.30 -11.21 -8.28
C TYR A 34 5.65 -9.78 -7.84
N LEU A 35 6.77 -9.61 -7.13
CA LEU A 35 7.21 -8.31 -6.61
C LEU A 35 7.79 -7.46 -7.75
N ARG A 36 8.51 -8.07 -8.69
CA ARG A 36 8.95 -7.39 -9.92
C ARG A 36 7.76 -6.89 -10.73
N ARG A 37 6.74 -7.73 -10.94
CA ARG A 37 5.52 -7.35 -11.66
C ARG A 37 4.76 -6.22 -10.98
N LEU A 38 4.64 -6.25 -9.64
CA LEU A 38 4.02 -5.17 -8.87
C LEU A 38 4.77 -3.83 -9.03
N ILE A 39 6.11 -3.86 -8.98
CA ILE A 39 6.95 -2.68 -9.22
C ILE A 39 6.78 -2.16 -10.66
N SER A 40 6.78 -3.05 -11.64
CA SER A 40 6.58 -2.71 -13.06
C SER A 40 5.21 -2.11 -13.31
N ALA A 41 4.14 -2.67 -12.73
CA ALA A 41 2.78 -2.14 -12.85
C ALA A 41 2.66 -0.71 -12.29
N ARG A 42 3.29 -0.44 -11.14
CA ARG A 42 3.38 0.92 -10.58
C ARG A 42 4.13 1.87 -11.53
N ASN A 43 5.26 1.44 -12.07
CA ASN A 43 6.07 2.27 -12.96
C ASN A 43 5.33 2.59 -14.28
N LEU A 44 4.71 1.58 -14.89
CA LEU A 44 3.90 1.75 -16.09
C LEU A 44 2.77 2.76 -15.85
N LEU A 45 2.07 2.65 -14.73
CA LEU A 45 1.00 3.58 -14.38
C LEU A 45 1.52 5.02 -14.18
N ARG A 46 2.74 5.18 -13.66
CA ARG A 46 3.39 6.50 -13.56
C ARG A 46 3.62 7.11 -14.95
N PHE A 47 4.21 6.34 -15.88
CA PHE A 47 4.39 6.79 -17.26
C PHE A 47 3.07 7.11 -17.95
N GLU A 48 2.06 6.26 -17.77
CA GLU A 48 0.72 6.49 -18.30
C GLU A 48 0.05 7.75 -17.73
N MET A 49 0.31 8.09 -16.47
CA MET A 49 -0.19 9.29 -15.82
C MET A 49 0.48 10.53 -16.43
N ASP A 50 1.79 10.49 -16.63
CA ASP A 50 2.56 11.59 -17.23
C ASP A 50 2.12 11.85 -18.69
N ALA A 51 1.71 10.81 -19.42
CA ALA A 51 1.16 10.92 -20.78
C ALA A 51 -0.32 11.36 -20.84
N THR A 52 -1.03 11.44 -19.71
CA THR A 52 -2.48 11.73 -19.70
C THR A 52 -2.76 13.23 -19.61
N ILE A 53 -3.43 13.77 -20.63
CA ILE A 53 -3.80 15.20 -20.70
C ILE A 53 -5.16 15.48 -20.03
N ASP A 54 -6.08 14.50 -20.04
CA ASP A 54 -7.41 14.64 -19.44
C ASP A 54 -7.31 14.76 -17.90
N LYS A 55 -7.73 15.91 -17.38
CA LYS A 55 -7.66 16.25 -15.94
C LYS A 55 -8.45 15.29 -15.05
N ASN A 56 -9.58 14.77 -15.51
CA ASN A 56 -10.38 13.82 -14.73
C ASN A 56 -9.73 12.44 -14.72
N LYS A 57 -9.23 11.97 -15.87
CA LYS A 57 -8.46 10.73 -15.96
C LYS A 57 -7.17 10.80 -15.13
N LEU A 58 -6.51 11.95 -15.12
CA LEU A 58 -5.30 12.20 -14.32
C LEU A 58 -5.58 12.06 -12.82
N LYS A 59 -6.70 12.60 -12.32
CA LYS A 59 -7.10 12.44 -10.92
C LYS A 59 -7.33 10.97 -10.54
N VAL A 60 -7.97 10.21 -11.41
CA VAL A 60 -8.21 8.77 -11.21
C VAL A 60 -6.86 8.03 -11.19
N LYS A 61 -6.02 8.20 -12.22
CA LYS A 61 -4.68 7.58 -12.28
C LYS A 61 -3.79 7.97 -11.10
N GLY A 62 -3.87 9.21 -10.62
CA GLY A 62 -3.13 9.66 -9.43
C GLY A 62 -3.59 9.01 -8.12
N VAL A 63 -4.85 8.60 -8.00
CA VAL A 63 -5.31 7.76 -6.88
C VAL A 63 -4.89 6.31 -7.09
N GLU A 64 -5.01 5.78 -8.32
CA GLU A 64 -4.56 4.42 -8.66
C GLU A 64 -3.07 4.23 -8.31
N LEU A 65 -2.22 5.20 -8.68
CA LEU A 65 -0.78 5.16 -8.43
C LEU A 65 -0.45 5.19 -6.95
N ARG A 66 -1.21 5.93 -6.14
CA ARG A 66 -1.04 5.95 -4.67
C ARG A 66 -1.33 4.58 -4.07
N ILE A 67 -2.44 3.95 -4.46
CA ILE A 67 -2.82 2.62 -3.97
C ILE A 67 -1.75 1.58 -4.35
N LEU A 68 -1.31 1.56 -5.61
CA LEU A 68 -0.27 0.64 -6.07
C LEU A 68 1.08 0.89 -5.39
N SER A 69 1.45 2.16 -5.18
CA SER A 69 2.70 2.49 -4.47
C SER A 69 2.68 1.99 -3.03
N SER A 70 1.56 2.14 -2.32
CA SER A 70 1.41 1.59 -0.97
C SER A 70 1.49 0.05 -0.95
N ALA A 71 0.90 -0.63 -1.95
CA ALA A 71 1.03 -2.08 -2.06
C ALA A 71 2.49 -2.52 -2.28
N VAL A 72 3.24 -1.82 -3.17
CA VAL A 72 4.68 -2.05 -3.39
C VAL A 72 5.46 -1.89 -2.09
N GLU A 73 5.22 -0.83 -1.32
CA GLU A 73 5.92 -0.58 -0.06
C GLU A 73 5.65 -1.66 1.00
N ILE A 74 4.40 -2.13 1.11
CA ILE A 74 4.01 -3.21 2.01
C ILE A 74 4.76 -4.50 1.66
N GLU A 75 4.79 -4.85 0.37
CA GLU A 75 5.42 -6.07 -0.11
C GLU A 75 6.95 -6.02 -0.03
N LEU A 76 7.57 -4.88 -0.36
CA LEU A 76 9.01 -4.68 -0.18
C LEU A 76 9.40 -4.81 1.29
N ARG A 77 8.63 -4.23 2.20
CA ARG A 77 8.87 -4.35 3.64
C ARG A 77 8.78 -5.81 4.08
N TYR A 78 7.70 -6.50 3.70
CA TYR A 78 7.51 -7.92 4.00
C TYR A 78 8.67 -8.77 3.49
N PHE A 79 9.10 -8.56 2.24
CA PHE A 79 10.20 -9.32 1.64
C PHE A 79 11.54 -9.04 2.32
N ASN A 80 11.86 -7.78 2.58
CA ASN A 80 13.11 -7.39 3.25
C ASN A 80 13.17 -7.93 4.69
N GLU A 81 12.06 -7.90 5.42
CA GLU A 81 11.96 -8.53 6.74
C GLU A 81 12.19 -10.04 6.66
N LYS A 82 11.57 -10.72 5.68
CA LYS A 82 11.82 -12.14 5.45
C LYS A 82 13.29 -12.46 5.12
N LEU A 83 13.95 -11.64 4.29
CA LEU A 83 15.36 -11.82 3.96
C LEU A 83 16.28 -11.66 5.17
N ARG A 84 16.05 -10.64 6.00
CA ARG A 84 16.85 -10.38 7.21
C ARG A 84 16.83 -11.55 8.21
N HIS A 85 15.78 -12.36 8.18
CA HIS A 85 15.63 -13.51 9.06
C HIS A 85 16.01 -14.85 8.42
N ARG A 86 16.53 -14.88 7.18
CA ARG A 86 17.14 -16.10 6.61
C ARG A 86 18.42 -16.42 7.42
N GLY A 87 18.34 -17.41 8.31
CA GLY A 87 19.47 -17.89 9.12
C GLY A 87 19.35 -17.66 10.63
N HIS A 88 18.29 -17.00 11.10
CA HIS A 88 18.02 -16.84 12.54
C HIS A 88 16.62 -17.36 12.88
N LYS A 89 16.48 -18.05 14.03
CA LYS A 89 15.16 -18.46 14.52
C LYS A 89 14.30 -17.22 14.70
N MET A 90 13.19 -17.16 13.96
CA MET A 90 12.22 -16.08 14.09
C MET A 90 11.50 -16.21 15.43
N LEU A 91 11.67 -15.22 16.32
CA LEU A 91 10.89 -15.12 17.54
C LEU A 91 9.42 -14.76 17.24
N MET A 92 9.14 -14.11 16.10
CA MET A 92 7.82 -13.68 15.65
C MET A 92 7.67 -13.88 14.14
N PRO A 93 6.50 -14.30 13.62
CA PRO A 93 6.28 -14.43 12.18
C PRO A 93 6.21 -13.04 11.50
N VAL A 94 6.86 -12.89 10.33
CA VAL A 94 6.71 -11.69 9.49
C VAL A 94 5.26 -11.60 9.03
N LYS A 95 4.55 -10.54 9.40
CA LYS A 95 3.13 -10.36 9.05
C LYS A 95 2.98 -9.93 7.59
N ASN A 96 2.24 -10.73 6.81
CA ASN A 96 1.83 -10.34 5.46
C ASN A 96 0.60 -9.43 5.54
N ASN A 97 0.78 -8.13 5.32
CA ASN A 97 -0.30 -7.14 5.46
C ASN A 97 -1.09 -6.89 4.17
N LEU A 98 -0.68 -7.45 3.02
CA LEU A 98 -1.35 -7.23 1.73
C LEU A 98 -2.82 -7.69 1.72
N PRO A 99 -3.21 -8.85 2.29
CA PRO A 99 -4.61 -9.26 2.35
C PRO A 99 -5.48 -8.28 3.15
N LYS A 100 -4.96 -7.78 4.28
CA LYS A 100 -5.66 -6.78 5.09
C LYS A 100 -5.82 -5.46 4.32
N PHE A 101 -4.78 -5.05 3.60
CA PHE A 101 -4.83 -3.86 2.74
C PHE A 101 -5.87 -4.00 1.61
N LEU A 102 -5.91 -5.16 0.95
CA LEU A 102 -6.91 -5.51 -0.08
C LEU A 102 -8.34 -5.41 0.46
N HIS A 103 -8.59 -5.97 1.64
CA HIS A 103 -9.90 -5.91 2.28
C HIS A 103 -10.34 -4.47 2.56
N MET A 104 -9.47 -3.66 3.17
CA MET A 104 -9.76 -2.24 3.42
C MET A 104 -10.02 -1.46 2.12
N ALA A 105 -9.29 -1.77 1.03
CA ALA A 105 -9.50 -1.13 -0.26
C ALA A 105 -10.87 -1.48 -0.87
N PHE A 106 -11.35 -2.71 -0.66
CA PHE A 106 -12.68 -3.15 -1.10
C PHE A 106 -13.79 -2.43 -0.32
N GLU A 107 -13.69 -2.39 1.02
CA GLU A 107 -14.67 -1.68 1.86
C GLU A 107 -14.74 -0.19 1.49
N GLU A 108 -13.58 0.44 1.27
CA GLU A 108 -13.51 1.84 0.87
C GLU A 108 -14.11 2.04 -0.53
N ASN A 109 -13.94 1.11 -1.48
CA ASN A 109 -14.60 1.19 -2.79
C ASN A 109 -16.13 1.23 -2.65
N VAL A 110 -16.70 0.30 -1.85
CA VAL A 110 -18.14 0.25 -1.60
C VAL A 110 -18.63 1.55 -0.94
N LYS A 111 -17.90 2.04 0.06
CA LYS A 111 -18.23 3.29 0.76
C LYS A 111 -18.22 4.49 -0.19
N GLN A 112 -17.19 4.65 -1.02
CA GLN A 112 -17.08 5.78 -1.95
C GLN A 112 -18.15 5.72 -3.05
N ARG A 113 -18.54 4.52 -3.50
CA ARG A 113 -19.70 4.34 -4.39
C ARG A 113 -20.98 4.87 -3.76
N MET A 114 -21.23 4.52 -2.50
CA MET A 114 -22.43 4.95 -1.77
C MET A 114 -22.46 6.46 -1.54
N ILE A 115 -21.33 7.05 -1.12
CA ILE A 115 -21.20 8.50 -0.96
C ILE A 115 -21.52 9.21 -2.27
N HIS A 116 -20.95 8.75 -3.39
CA HIS A 116 -21.23 9.35 -4.69
C HIS A 116 -22.70 9.24 -5.07
N LYS A 117 -23.32 8.06 -4.88
CA LYS A 117 -24.73 7.82 -5.20
C LYS A 117 -25.68 8.71 -4.41
N LEU A 118 -25.39 8.96 -3.13
CA LEU A 118 -26.27 9.72 -2.23
C LEU A 118 -26.05 11.24 -2.32
N SER A 119 -24.81 11.68 -2.52
CA SER A 119 -24.44 13.11 -2.42
C SER A 119 -24.00 13.74 -3.73
N GLY A 120 -23.83 12.96 -4.80
CA GLY A 120 -23.26 13.46 -6.06
C GLY A 120 -21.79 13.88 -5.98
N ASN A 121 -21.09 13.56 -4.88
CA ASN A 121 -19.71 14.02 -4.65
C ASN A 121 -18.75 13.47 -5.73
N LYS A 122 -18.16 14.38 -6.51
CA LYS A 122 -17.24 14.05 -7.63
C LYS A 122 -15.91 13.45 -7.15
N LEU A 123 -15.43 13.80 -5.96
CA LEU A 123 -14.21 13.20 -5.40
C LEU A 123 -14.44 11.74 -5.01
N ALA A 124 -15.63 11.42 -4.50
CA ALA A 124 -16.01 10.05 -4.19
C ALA A 124 -16.07 9.18 -5.47
N LEU A 125 -16.56 9.74 -6.58
CA LEU A 125 -16.52 9.07 -7.88
C LEU A 125 -15.09 8.77 -8.34
N VAL A 126 -14.17 9.74 -8.23
CA VAL A 126 -12.76 9.54 -8.59
C VAL A 126 -12.14 8.40 -7.77
N LYS A 127 -12.37 8.38 -6.45
CA LYS A 127 -11.86 7.32 -5.57
C LYS A 127 -12.48 5.97 -5.89
N PHE A 128 -13.77 5.91 -6.17
CA PHE A 128 -14.49 4.71 -6.58
C PHE A 128 -13.92 4.14 -7.88
N GLU A 129 -13.79 4.96 -8.92
CA GLU A 129 -13.25 4.51 -10.22
C GLU A 129 -11.80 4.02 -10.10
N ALA A 130 -10.96 4.73 -9.33
CA ALA A 130 -9.58 4.33 -9.10
C ALA A 130 -9.48 2.99 -8.36
N THR A 131 -10.21 2.84 -7.25
CA THR A 131 -10.21 1.60 -6.46
C THR A 131 -10.79 0.42 -7.26
N LYS A 132 -11.86 0.64 -8.03
CA LYS A 132 -12.46 -0.37 -8.92
C LYS A 132 -11.45 -0.93 -9.93
N ARG A 133 -10.54 -0.11 -10.45
CA ARG A 133 -9.52 -0.51 -11.43
C ARG A 133 -8.30 -1.18 -10.80
N VAL A 134 -7.94 -0.78 -9.57
CA VAL A 134 -6.74 -1.30 -8.90
C VAL A 134 -7.00 -2.63 -8.17
N ILE A 135 -8.19 -2.84 -7.61
CA ILE A 135 -8.52 -4.06 -6.86
C ILE A 135 -8.22 -5.34 -7.66
N PRO A 136 -8.66 -5.51 -8.93
CA PRO A 136 -8.35 -6.70 -9.71
C PRO A 136 -6.85 -6.94 -9.89
N LYS A 137 -6.09 -5.87 -10.16
CA LYS A 137 -4.62 -5.94 -10.31
C LYS A 137 -3.95 -6.44 -9.04
N LEU A 138 -4.40 -5.95 -7.88
CA LEU A 138 -3.84 -6.38 -6.59
C LEU A 138 -4.22 -7.82 -6.22
N ILE A 139 -5.41 -8.29 -6.62
CA ILE A 139 -5.83 -9.68 -6.44
C ILE A 139 -4.92 -10.59 -7.26
N GLU A 140 -4.72 -10.30 -8.54
CA GLU A 140 -3.84 -11.07 -9.43
C GLU A 140 -2.42 -11.20 -8.87
N ILE A 141 -1.86 -10.08 -8.39
CA ILE A 141 -0.53 -10.06 -7.76
C ILE A 141 -0.50 -10.89 -6.47
N ASN A 142 -1.55 -10.84 -5.66
CA ASN A 142 -1.64 -11.62 -4.43
C ASN A 142 -1.75 -13.14 -4.74
N GLU A 143 -2.48 -13.52 -5.78
CA GLU A 143 -2.50 -14.90 -6.25
C GLU A 143 -1.13 -15.36 -6.74
N GLU A 144 -0.44 -14.54 -7.53
CA GLU A 144 0.90 -14.84 -8.03
C GLU A 144 1.92 -14.97 -6.89
N LYS A 145 1.83 -14.10 -5.88
CA LYS A 145 2.60 -14.22 -4.63
C LYS A 145 2.36 -15.57 -3.97
N ASN A 146 1.10 -15.99 -3.81
CA ASN A 146 0.77 -17.26 -3.18
C ASN A 146 1.31 -18.46 -3.99
N ARG A 147 1.19 -18.44 -5.32
CA ARG A 147 1.76 -19.47 -6.21
C ARG A 147 3.29 -19.55 -6.03
N THR A 148 3.97 -18.41 -6.08
CA THR A 148 5.44 -18.33 -5.91
C THR A 148 5.88 -18.91 -4.56
N LEU A 149 5.19 -18.54 -3.47
CA LEU A 149 5.51 -19.02 -2.13
C LEU A 149 5.24 -20.52 -1.95
N GLN A 150 4.21 -21.06 -2.61
CA GLN A 150 3.93 -22.50 -2.59
C GLN A 150 5.02 -23.29 -3.35
N SER A 151 5.43 -22.83 -4.53
CA SER A 151 6.50 -23.46 -5.30
C SER A 151 7.84 -23.46 -4.55
N GLU A 152 8.17 -22.38 -3.83
CA GLU A 152 9.37 -22.33 -2.97
C GLU A 152 9.31 -23.34 -1.82
N LYS A 153 8.15 -23.50 -1.17
CA LYS A 153 7.97 -24.49 -0.10
C LYS A 153 8.20 -25.91 -0.62
N ILE A 154 7.60 -26.26 -1.77
CA ILE A 154 7.76 -27.58 -2.38
C ILE A 154 9.24 -27.83 -2.73
N ARG A 155 9.93 -26.86 -3.34
CA ARG A 155 11.36 -26.98 -3.67
C ARG A 155 12.24 -27.19 -2.44
N ASN A 156 11.91 -26.57 -1.31
CA ASN A 156 12.66 -26.77 -0.06
C ASN A 156 12.36 -28.10 0.63
N MET A 157 11.22 -28.74 0.37
CA MET A 157 10.90 -30.07 0.89
C MET A 157 11.56 -31.21 0.10
N LEU A 158 11.93 -30.94 -1.16
CA LEU A 158 12.59 -31.90 -2.05
C LEU A 158 14.13 -31.84 -1.99
N LYS A 159 14.69 -31.01 -1.12
CA LYS A 159 16.13 -30.87 -0.86
C LYS A 159 16.46 -31.37 0.52
#